data_AF-A0A375FJG6-F1
#
_entry.id   AF-A0A375FJG6-F1
#
_cell.length_a   1.000
_cell.length_b   1.000
_cell.length_c   1.000
_cell.angle_alpha   90.00
_cell.angle_beta   90.00
_cell.angle_gamma   90.00
#
_symmetry.space_group_name_H-M   'P 1'
#
loop_
_entity.id
_entity.type
_entity.pdbx_description
1 polymer ?
#
loop_
_entity_poly.entity_id
_entity_poly.type
_entity_poly.pdbx_seq_one_letter_code
_entity_poly.pdbx_strand_id
1 'polypeptide(L)'
;MSRHFISLLLLAGLSVTSAIAYADPWKDESGHGHGRKYKGGDYKEEYWDGSCKVERKWEKNGEYKEERKCKDRPAAYHPPGAVYYPEPAIVVSPQVIIRP
;
A
#
# COMPACT_ATOMS: atom_id res chain seq x y z
N MET A 1 27.04 -45.29 13.85
CA MET A 1 26.62 -44.18 12.96
C MET A 1 25.13 -44.34 12.71
N SER A 2 24.24 -43.37 12.93
CA SER A 2 23.91 -42.37 11.90
C SER A 2 22.85 -41.36 12.41
N ARG A 3 22.87 -41.00 13.70
CA ARG A 3 21.91 -39.99 14.23
C ARG A 3 22.19 -38.58 13.68
N HIS A 4 23.42 -38.33 13.25
CA HIS A 4 23.82 -37.05 12.65
C HIS A 4 23.39 -36.89 11.19
N PHE A 5 23.25 -37.99 10.42
CA PHE A 5 22.83 -37.89 9.01
C PHE A 5 21.34 -37.61 8.85
N ILE A 6 20.50 -38.13 9.75
CA ILE A 6 19.06 -37.79 9.76
C ILE A 6 18.86 -36.32 10.18
N SER A 7 19.67 -35.85 11.13
CA SER A 7 19.65 -34.45 11.57
C SER A 7 20.11 -33.47 10.48
N LEU A 8 21.04 -33.87 9.61
CA LEU A 8 21.55 -33.04 8.51
C LEU A 8 20.56 -32.93 7.33
N LEU A 9 19.72 -33.94 7.11
CA LEU A 9 18.74 -33.93 6.01
C LEU A 9 17.50 -33.08 6.28
N LEU A 10 17.17 -32.81 7.55
CA LEU A 10 16.06 -31.90 7.92
C LEU A 10 16.45 -30.42 7.89
N LEU A 11 17.75 -30.09 7.78
CA LEU A 11 18.26 -28.72 7.81
C LEU A 11 18.40 -28.07 6.42
N ALA A 12 18.23 -28.83 5.32
CA ALA A 12 18.53 -28.34 3.96
C ALA A 12 17.29 -28.02 3.09
N GLY A 13 16.06 -28.25 3.57
CA GLY A 13 14.85 -28.14 2.75
C GLY A 13 14.04 -26.86 2.89
N LEU A 14 14.46 -25.90 3.74
CA LEU A 14 13.64 -24.75 4.11
C LEU A 14 14.26 -23.43 3.63
N SER A 15 14.52 -23.31 2.33
CA SER A 15 15.05 -22.07 1.76
C SER A 15 14.13 -21.50 0.66
N VAL A 16 13.35 -20.51 1.10
CA VAL A 16 13.10 -19.24 0.41
C VAL A 16 12.06 -19.26 -0.72
N THR A 17 10.79 -19.05 -0.35
CA THR A 17 9.89 -18.17 -1.11
C THR A 17 9.44 -17.05 -0.17
N SER A 18 10.27 -16.02 -0.04
CA SER A 18 9.92 -14.80 0.68
C SER A 18 8.88 -14.04 -0.15
N ALA A 19 7.64 -14.02 0.32
CA ALA A 19 6.59 -13.17 -0.22
C ALA A 19 7.03 -11.69 -0.13
N ILE A 20 6.94 -10.97 -1.25
CA ILE A 20 7.10 -9.50 -1.26
C ILE A 20 5.83 -8.93 -0.63
N ALA A 21 5.86 -8.72 0.68
CA ALA A 21 4.85 -7.93 1.37
C ALA A 21 5.15 -6.45 1.12
N TYR A 22 4.33 -5.80 0.29
CA TYR A 22 4.27 -4.34 0.25
C TYR A 22 3.63 -3.87 1.57
N ALA A 23 4.46 -3.45 2.53
CA ALA A 23 3.97 -2.72 3.69
C ALA A 23 3.73 -1.27 3.27
N ASP A 24 2.51 -0.76 3.52
CA ASP A 24 2.16 0.64 3.38
C ASP A 24 2.99 1.48 4.39
N PRO A 25 3.84 2.44 3.94
CA PRO A 25 4.73 3.19 4.84
C PRO A 25 4.03 4.05 5.90
N TRP A 26 2.71 4.19 5.80
CA TRP A 26 1.88 5.01 6.68
C TRP A 26 1.12 4.22 7.75
N LYS A 27 1.23 2.87 7.74
CA LYS A 27 0.73 2.00 8.80
C LYS A 27 1.81 1.84 9.86
N ASP A 28 1.78 2.70 10.86
CA ASP A 28 2.57 2.54 12.07
C ASP A 28 2.00 1.37 12.90
N GLU A 29 2.57 0.18 12.72
CA GLU A 29 2.37 -1.01 13.57
C GLU A 29 3.01 -0.81 14.97
N SER A 30 2.79 0.34 15.61
CA SER A 30 3.21 0.60 16.99
C SER A 30 2.20 -0.01 17.96
N GLY A 31 2.07 -1.33 17.91
CA GLY A 31 1.24 -2.13 18.81
C GLY A 31 1.82 -2.22 20.22
N HIS A 32 1.82 -1.11 20.96
CA HIS A 32 2.09 -1.10 22.40
C HIS A 32 0.90 -0.46 23.14
N GLY A 33 -0.28 -1.07 22.99
CA GLY A 33 -1.45 -0.73 23.78
C GLY A 33 -1.70 -1.80 24.82
N HIS A 34 -1.19 -1.60 26.05
CA HIS A 34 -1.57 -2.43 27.20
C HIS A 34 -3.09 -2.61 27.22
N GLY A 35 -3.53 -3.87 27.23
CA GLY A 35 -4.94 -4.25 27.24
C GLY A 35 -5.71 -3.52 28.32
N ARG A 36 -6.36 -2.41 27.95
CA ARG A 36 -7.32 -1.75 28.82
C ARG A 36 -8.55 -2.63 28.76
N LYS A 37 -8.81 -3.36 29.85
CA LYS A 37 -10.14 -3.90 30.13
C LYS A 37 -11.13 -2.75 29.95
N TYR A 38 -11.81 -2.71 28.81
CA TYR A 38 -12.88 -1.77 28.57
C TYR A 38 -13.94 -2.06 29.64
N LYS A 39 -14.00 -1.19 30.65
CA LYS A 39 -15.14 -1.16 31.56
C LYS A 39 -16.36 -0.91 30.67
N GLY A 40 -17.29 -1.86 30.62
CA GLY A 40 -18.53 -1.80 29.82
C GLY A 40 -19.34 -0.55 30.14
N GLY A 41 -19.00 0.53 29.46
CA GLY A 41 -19.48 1.87 29.69
C GLY A 41 -19.53 2.61 28.36
N ASP A 42 -20.27 3.72 28.35
CA ASP A 42 -20.46 4.52 27.16
C ASP A 42 -19.10 5.10 26.74
N TYR A 43 -18.65 4.77 25.52
CA TYR A 43 -17.35 5.17 24.99
C TYR A 43 -17.55 6.09 23.79
N LYS A 44 -16.84 7.23 23.76
CA LYS A 44 -16.83 8.15 22.62
C LYS A 44 -15.39 8.33 22.13
N GLU A 45 -15.20 8.21 20.82
CA GLU A 45 -13.94 8.44 20.12
C GLU A 45 -14.15 9.48 19.02
N GLU A 46 -13.23 10.44 18.89
CA GLU A 46 -13.21 11.41 17.80
C GLU A 46 -11.83 11.42 17.16
N TYR A 47 -11.75 11.20 15.84
CA TYR A 47 -10.50 11.23 15.09
C TYR A 47 -10.69 11.82 13.69
N TRP A 48 -9.59 12.22 13.05
CA TRP A 48 -9.61 12.74 11.68
C TRP A 48 -9.09 11.67 10.71
N ASP A 49 -9.90 11.37 9.70
CA ASP A 49 -9.60 10.48 8.56
C ASP A 49 -9.46 11.35 7.30
N GLY A 50 -8.24 11.76 6.97
CA GLY A 50 -7.98 12.64 5.83
C GLY A 50 -8.65 14.02 5.99
N SER A 51 -9.65 14.32 5.16
CA SER A 51 -10.46 15.54 5.27
C SER A 51 -11.74 15.37 6.09
N CYS A 52 -11.96 14.17 6.65
CA CYS A 52 -13.16 13.81 7.36
C CYS A 52 -12.94 13.75 8.87
N LYS A 53 -13.83 14.40 9.63
CA LYS A 53 -13.94 14.18 11.06
C LYS A 53 -14.85 12.98 11.30
N VAL A 54 -14.38 11.98 12.03
CA VAL A 54 -15.14 10.79 12.39
C VAL A 54 -15.41 10.81 13.89
N GLU A 55 -16.68 10.74 14.28
CA GLU A 55 -17.10 10.60 15.68
C GLU A 55 -17.80 9.26 15.86
N ARG A 56 -17.29 8.42 16.77
CA ARG A 56 -17.85 7.11 17.09
C ARG A 56 -18.32 7.07 18.53
N LYS A 57 -19.51 6.52 18.75
CA LYS A 57 -20.10 6.33 20.07
C LYS A 57 -20.52 4.87 20.21
N TRP A 58 -20.12 4.25 21.32
CA TRP A 58 -20.56 2.95 21.76
C TRP A 58 -21.34 3.12 23.05
N GLU A 59 -22.61 2.77 23.03
CA GLU A 59 -23.47 2.78 24.20
C GLU A 59 -23.37 1.44 24.95
N LYS A 60 -23.70 1.43 26.25
CA LYS A 60 -23.69 0.22 27.10
C LYS A 60 -24.55 -0.93 26.58
N ASN A 61 -25.62 -0.62 25.86
CA ASN A 61 -26.52 -1.60 25.22
C ASN A 61 -25.90 -2.24 23.96
N GLY A 62 -24.69 -1.82 23.56
CA GLY A 62 -24.03 -2.24 22.33
C GLY A 62 -24.43 -1.43 21.09
N GLU A 63 -25.25 -0.38 21.25
CA GLU A 63 -25.61 0.51 20.15
C GLU A 63 -24.38 1.30 19.69
N TYR A 64 -24.17 1.31 18.37
CA TYR A 64 -23.04 1.96 17.72
C TYR A 64 -23.54 3.08 16.82
N LYS A 65 -23.00 4.29 17.01
CA LYS A 65 -23.27 5.45 16.16
C LYS A 65 -21.95 6.02 15.66
N GLU A 66 -21.79 6.10 14.33
CA GLU A 66 -20.67 6.76 13.66
C GLU A 66 -21.18 7.93 12.82
N GLU A 67 -20.70 9.14 13.10
CA GLU A 67 -20.91 10.31 12.24
C GLU A 67 -19.62 10.63 11.50
N ARG A 68 -19.69 10.72 10.17
CA ARG A 68 -18.59 11.18 9.31
C ARG A 68 -18.91 12.54 8.71
N LYS A 69 -18.06 13.53 8.98
CA LYS A 69 -18.16 14.89 8.44
C LYS A 69 -16.91 15.18 7.60
N CYS A 70 -17.01 14.94 6.30
CA CYS A 70 -15.97 15.23 5.32
C CYS A 70 -16.01 16.69 4.90
N LYS A 71 -14.86 17.36 4.95
CA LYS A 71 -14.66 18.60 4.22
C LYS A 71 -14.30 18.24 2.78
N ASP A 72 -14.99 18.84 1.82
CA ASP A 72 -14.57 18.76 0.43
C ASP A 72 -13.16 19.35 0.31
N ARG A 73 -12.19 18.51 -0.06
CA ARG A 73 -10.93 19.02 -0.59
C ARG A 73 -11.20 19.40 -2.04
N PRO A 74 -10.76 20.57 -2.51
CA PRO A 74 -10.87 20.88 -3.94
C PRO A 74 -10.18 19.77 -4.72
N ALA A 75 -10.82 19.29 -5.79
CA ALA A 75 -10.24 18.29 -6.68
C ALA A 75 -8.84 18.78 -7.10
N ALA A 76 -7.81 18.02 -6.77
CA ALA A 76 -6.47 18.35 -7.20
C ALA A 76 -6.43 18.24 -8.73
N TYR A 77 -6.20 19.36 -9.41
CA TYR A 77 -6.01 19.37 -10.86
C TYR A 77 -4.77 18.53 -11.19
N HIS A 78 -4.97 17.42 -11.89
CA HIS A 78 -3.88 16.64 -12.46
C HIS A 78 -3.74 17.07 -13.92
N PRO A 79 -2.59 17.61 -14.35
CA PRO A 79 -2.39 17.95 -15.75
C PRO A 79 -2.42 16.67 -16.61
N PRO A 80 -2.90 16.74 -17.86
CA PRO A 80 -2.81 15.61 -18.78
C PRO A 80 -1.35 15.22 -19.01
N GLY A 81 -1.08 13.92 -19.18
CA GLY A 81 0.26 13.42 -19.51
C GLY A 81 0.77 13.96 -20.85
N ALA A 82 2.08 14.11 -20.99
CA ALA A 82 2.70 14.54 -22.24
C ALA A 82 2.53 13.47 -23.33
N VAL A 83 2.09 13.87 -24.52
CA VAL A 83 2.02 13.01 -25.71
C VAL A 83 3.29 13.21 -26.52
N TYR A 84 4.07 12.14 -26.72
CA TYR A 84 5.27 12.17 -27.56
C TYR A 84 4.92 11.81 -29.01
N TYR A 85 5.28 12.67 -29.95
CA TYR A 85 5.19 12.39 -31.38
C TYR A 85 6.56 11.93 -31.89
N PRO A 86 6.66 10.80 -32.63
CA PRO A 86 7.92 10.40 -33.22
C PRO A 86 8.36 11.40 -34.30
N GLU A 87 9.66 11.69 -34.33
CA GLU A 87 10.27 12.53 -35.37
C GLU A 87 10.23 11.80 -36.73
N PRO A 88 9.94 12.49 -37.86
CA PRO A 88 9.91 11.85 -39.17
C PRO A 88 11.30 11.36 -39.59
N ALA A 89 11.40 10.11 -40.00
CA ALA A 89 12.62 9.54 -40.54
C ALA A 89 12.85 10.00 -41.99
N ILE A 90 14.03 10.56 -42.28
CA ILE A 90 14.47 10.89 -43.64
C ILE A 90 15.24 9.68 -44.19
N VAL A 91 14.71 9.02 -45.22
CA VAL A 91 15.40 7.94 -45.93
C VAL A 91 16.20 8.54 -47.09
N VAL A 92 17.53 8.63 -46.94
CA VAL A 92 18.43 9.04 -48.03
C VAL A 92 18.83 7.79 -48.82
N SER A 93 18.32 7.66 -50.05
CA SER A 93 18.78 6.62 -50.98
C SER A 93 20.03 7.12 -51.72
N PRO A 94 21.14 6.35 -51.77
CA PRO A 94 22.31 6.76 -52.54
C PRO A 94 22.06 6.60 -54.04
N GLN A 95 22.30 7.67 -54.82
CA GLN A 95 22.37 7.54 -56.28
C GLN A 95 23.75 7.00 -56.67
N VAL A 96 23.82 5.78 -57.19
CA VAL A 96 25.05 5.21 -57.75
C VAL A 96 25.22 5.72 -59.18
N ILE A 97 26.26 6.50 -59.44
CA ILE A 97 26.62 6.98 -60.79
C ILE A 97 27.73 6.06 -61.34
N ILE A 98 27.40 5.23 -62.32
CA ILE A 98 28.40 4.43 -63.06
C ILE A 98 28.89 5.26 -64.25
N ARG A 99 30.21 5.50 -64.35
CA ARG A 99 30.85 6.13 -65.51
C ARG A 99 31.49 5.04 -66.38
N PRO A 100 31.46 5.17 -67.72
CA PRO A 100 32.03 4.20 -68.66
C PRO A 100 33.55 4.11 -68.59
#